data_AF-A0A2K0W1Q5-F1
#
_entry.id   AF-A0A2K0W1Q5-F1
#
_cell.length_a   1.000
_cell.length_b   1.000
_cell.length_c   1.000
_cell.angle_alpha   90.00
_cell.angle_beta   90.00
_cell.angle_gamma   90.00
#
_symmetry.space_group_name_H-M   'P 1'
#
loop_
_entity.id
_entity.type
_entity.pdbx_description
1 polymer ?
#
loop_
_entity_poly.entity_id
_entity_poly.type
_entity_poly.pdbx_seq_one_letter_code
_entity_poly.pdbx_strand_id
1 'polypeptide(L)'
;MRYMRNVRREQHLRRDERNKYLPRLLAEMKQNEMVELESDQDREIPEDVLKFVRWQIDVAMLGNDGWSGYDVIEQFQPAALRYQIVEGVYTLAFANRFYTPSFRGSYLQEAQEKLIYKYCQERTTNYEPVLKDNIMLTGFYSLALGFYRAATLSDRFTKDGALVLQIDKTYHYSHSSKTLAKALLDNWSKSAFCLYPCEPNWIYSFCNLYGINALQCHDTNEGTDLVSGIKGRFRKGYIEEFTDADGTCVPIKSRLTGFVIPGLIGIVNELSCSALTASPMPDVSARAYAVAEKEVLTLGSKGRLADIDCLQGADKMDRGRYKASMVTFYAQALAAARTFGDTGSRKHLKISSIKTSLLTR
;
A
#
# COMPACT_ATOMS: atom_id res chain seq x y z
N MET A 1 -29.02 12.31 15.93
CA MET A 1 -29.81 12.21 14.67
C MET A 1 -29.62 13.37 13.69
N ARG A 2 -29.66 14.65 14.11
CA ARG A 2 -29.50 15.81 13.18
C ARG A 2 -28.13 15.86 12.48
N TYR A 3 -27.04 15.58 13.21
CA TYR A 3 -25.68 15.52 12.66
C TYR A 3 -25.56 14.50 11.51
N MET A 4 -25.98 13.25 11.73
CA MET A 4 -25.93 12.20 10.69
C MET A 4 -26.76 12.55 9.44
N ARG A 5 -27.89 13.25 9.59
CA ARG A 5 -28.66 13.73 8.43
C ARG A 5 -27.91 14.79 7.65
N ASN A 6 -27.21 15.70 8.33
CA ASN A 6 -26.40 16.72 7.68
C ASN A 6 -25.22 16.09 6.92
N VAL A 7 -24.47 15.17 7.56
CA VAL A 7 -23.37 14.44 6.91
C VAL A 7 -23.86 13.73 5.65
N ARG A 8 -24.99 13.00 5.74
CA ARG A 8 -25.56 12.31 4.59
C ARG A 8 -26.00 13.28 3.48
N ARG A 9 -26.55 14.44 3.84
CA ARG A 9 -26.91 15.49 2.88
C ARG A 9 -25.68 16.03 2.18
N GLU A 10 -24.61 16.31 2.91
CA GLU A 10 -23.33 16.78 2.35
C GLU A 10 -22.71 15.74 1.40
N GLN A 11 -22.71 14.46 1.79
CA GLN A 11 -22.27 13.37 0.91
C GLN A 11 -23.11 13.30 -0.37
N HIS A 12 -24.43 13.42 -0.30
CA HIS A 12 -25.25 13.42 -1.51
C HIS A 12 -24.96 14.64 -2.41
N LEU A 13 -24.75 15.83 -1.83
CA LEU A 13 -24.39 17.02 -2.59
C LEU A 13 -23.03 16.86 -3.30
N ARG A 14 -22.01 16.33 -2.60
CA ARG A 14 -20.69 16.03 -3.18
C ARG A 14 -20.80 14.96 -4.26
N ARG A 15 -21.60 13.91 -4.05
CA ARG A 15 -21.87 12.90 -5.08
C ARG A 15 -22.42 13.54 -6.35
N ASP A 16 -23.43 14.38 -6.21
CA ASP A 16 -24.11 15.00 -7.34
C ASP A 16 -23.19 16.00 -8.07
N GLU A 17 -22.26 16.64 -7.36
CA GLU A 17 -21.19 17.45 -7.95
C GLU A 17 -20.16 16.59 -8.71
N ARG A 18 -19.64 15.54 -8.08
CA ARG A 18 -18.70 14.58 -8.69
C ARG A 18 -19.25 13.98 -9.98
N ASN A 19 -20.53 13.61 -9.97
CA ASN A 19 -21.22 13.06 -11.14
C ASN A 19 -21.27 14.01 -12.34
N LYS A 20 -21.08 15.33 -12.16
CA LYS A 20 -21.01 16.29 -13.27
C LYS A 20 -19.70 16.20 -14.04
N TYR A 21 -18.60 15.87 -13.37
CA TYR A 21 -17.26 15.89 -13.98
C TYR A 21 -16.67 14.49 -14.22
N LEU A 22 -17.05 13.48 -13.42
CA LEU A 22 -16.47 12.13 -13.49
C LEU A 22 -16.61 11.48 -14.87
N PRO A 23 -17.77 11.51 -15.56
CA PRO A 23 -17.89 10.88 -16.88
C PRO A 23 -16.88 11.42 -17.90
N ARG A 24 -16.62 12.73 -17.87
CA ARG A 24 -15.64 13.38 -18.74
C ARG A 24 -14.21 12.96 -18.40
N LEU A 25 -13.81 13.06 -17.12
CA LEU A 25 -12.45 12.71 -16.69
C LEU A 25 -12.14 11.22 -16.94
N LEU A 26 -13.09 10.33 -16.66
CA LEU A 26 -12.91 8.90 -16.92
C LEU A 26 -12.76 8.59 -18.42
N ALA A 27 -13.48 9.32 -19.29
CA ALA A 27 -13.32 9.17 -20.73
C ALA A 27 -11.94 9.67 -21.21
N GLU A 28 -11.46 10.80 -20.67
CA GLU A 28 -10.13 11.36 -20.96
C GLU A 28 -9.01 10.41 -20.50
N MET A 29 -9.10 9.85 -19.29
CA MET A 29 -8.13 8.88 -18.77
C MET A 29 -8.02 7.64 -19.65
N LYS A 30 -9.16 7.08 -20.07
CA LYS A 30 -9.19 5.91 -20.95
C LYS A 30 -8.51 6.17 -22.30
N GLN A 31 -8.56 7.41 -22.81
CA GLN A 31 -7.87 7.79 -24.04
C GLN A 31 -6.35 7.89 -23.82
N ASN A 32 -5.91 8.40 -22.67
CA ASN A 32 -4.50 8.61 -22.35
C ASN A 32 -3.75 7.31 -22.01
N GLU A 33 -4.42 6.31 -21.39
CA GLU A 33 -3.83 4.98 -21.09
C GLU A 33 -3.24 4.28 -22.34
N MET A 34 -3.71 4.62 -23.53
CA MET A 34 -3.25 4.02 -24.79
C MET A 34 -1.93 4.58 -25.32
N VAL A 35 -1.37 5.65 -24.73
CA VAL A 35 -0.36 6.50 -25.41
C VAL A 35 1.06 6.40 -24.83
N GLU A 36 1.26 5.97 -23.57
CA GLU A 36 2.59 5.97 -22.94
C GLU A 36 2.95 4.66 -22.24
N LEU A 37 3.75 3.83 -22.91
CA LEU A 37 4.67 2.92 -22.24
C LEU A 37 6.08 3.48 -22.50
N GLU A 38 6.71 4.07 -21.47
CA GLU A 38 8.11 4.48 -21.55
C GLU A 38 8.94 3.26 -22.00
N SER A 39 9.71 3.39 -23.08
CA SER A 39 10.49 2.28 -23.64
C SER A 39 11.43 1.70 -22.58
N ASP A 40 11.44 0.38 -22.44
CA ASP A 40 12.27 -0.33 -21.45
C ASP A 40 13.78 -0.29 -21.78
N GLN A 41 14.20 0.28 -22.92
CA GLN A 41 15.53 0.02 -23.47
C GLN A 41 16.71 0.72 -22.77
N ASP A 42 16.52 1.71 -21.90
CA ASP A 42 17.63 2.39 -21.20
C ASP A 42 17.24 2.84 -19.79
N ARG A 43 16.62 1.95 -19.00
CA ARG A 43 16.15 2.31 -17.66
C ARG A 43 17.30 2.24 -16.62
N GLU A 44 17.95 3.37 -16.38
CA GLU A 44 18.94 3.54 -15.30
C GLU A 44 18.29 4.08 -14.00
N ILE A 45 18.80 3.67 -12.84
CA ILE A 45 18.38 4.28 -11.55
C ILE A 45 19.04 5.66 -11.45
N PRO A 46 18.27 6.76 -11.34
CA PRO A 46 18.83 8.10 -11.16
C PRO A 46 19.77 8.14 -9.94
N GLU A 47 20.86 8.89 -10.03
CA GLU A 47 21.91 8.91 -8.99
C GLU A 47 21.37 9.24 -7.59
N ASP A 48 20.38 10.13 -7.50
CA ASP A 48 19.78 10.49 -6.22
C ASP A 48 18.89 9.39 -5.64
N VAL A 49 18.21 8.62 -6.48
CA VAL A 49 17.49 7.39 -6.08
C VAL A 49 18.48 6.29 -5.70
N LEU A 50 19.58 6.14 -6.45
CA LEU A 50 20.60 5.11 -6.20
C LEU A 50 21.22 5.25 -4.81
N LYS A 51 21.40 6.49 -4.31
CA LYS A 51 21.86 6.75 -2.93
C LYS A 51 20.91 6.16 -1.88
N PHE A 52 19.58 6.27 -2.08
CA PHE A 52 18.59 5.67 -1.19
C PHE A 52 18.56 4.15 -1.31
N VAL A 53 18.72 3.59 -2.52
CA VAL A 53 18.83 2.14 -2.71
C VAL A 53 20.06 1.58 -1.99
N ARG A 54 21.23 2.25 -2.10
CA ARG A 54 22.44 1.86 -1.36
C ARG A 54 22.23 1.90 0.15
N TRP A 55 21.66 2.99 0.66
CA TRP A 55 21.30 3.09 2.07
C TRP A 55 20.35 1.97 2.52
N GLN A 56 19.35 1.62 1.72
CA GLN A 56 18.42 0.54 2.02
C GLN A 56 19.12 -0.83 2.07
N ILE A 57 20.10 -1.06 1.20
CA ILE A 57 20.94 -2.27 1.22
C ILE A 57 21.78 -2.29 2.50
N ASP A 58 22.41 -1.19 2.88
CA ASP A 58 23.21 -1.11 4.12
C ASP A 58 22.35 -1.43 5.36
N VAL A 59 21.14 -0.87 5.44
CA VAL A 59 20.17 -1.13 6.52
C VAL A 59 19.70 -2.60 6.54
N ALA A 60 19.50 -3.20 5.37
CA ALA A 60 19.14 -4.61 5.22
C ALA A 60 20.28 -5.56 5.61
N MET A 61 21.53 -5.13 5.42
CA MET A 61 22.74 -5.91 5.69
C MET A 61 23.23 -5.82 7.14
N LEU A 62 22.62 -4.96 7.97
CA LEU A 62 22.82 -4.97 9.42
C LEU A 62 22.60 -6.38 9.97
N GLY A 63 23.41 -6.77 10.97
CA GLY A 63 23.26 -8.06 11.65
C GLY A 63 21.84 -8.27 12.20
N ASN A 64 21.52 -9.52 12.55
CA ASN A 64 20.18 -9.89 13.02
C ASN A 64 19.72 -9.04 14.21
N ASP A 65 20.63 -8.73 15.15
CA ASP A 65 20.36 -7.88 16.31
C ASP A 65 20.62 -6.37 16.05
N GLY A 66 21.02 -6.02 14.83
CA GLY A 66 21.34 -4.66 14.41
C GLY A 66 20.09 -3.87 14.01
N TRP A 67 19.73 -2.86 14.79
CA TRP A 67 18.53 -2.06 14.56
C TRP A 67 18.79 -0.55 14.41
N SER A 68 20.05 -0.15 14.30
CA SER A 68 20.46 1.26 14.22
C SER A 68 19.90 2.01 13.01
N GLY A 69 19.48 1.31 11.96
CA GLY A 69 18.86 1.88 10.76
C GLY A 69 17.33 1.99 10.81
N TYR A 70 16.69 1.62 11.93
CA TYR A 70 15.23 1.55 12.05
C TYR A 70 14.71 2.49 13.15
N ASP A 71 13.54 3.07 12.91
CA ASP A 71 12.82 3.81 13.94
C ASP A 71 12.01 2.83 14.80
N VAL A 72 12.54 2.47 15.97
CA VAL A 72 11.87 1.52 16.87
C VAL A 72 10.96 2.28 17.83
N ILE A 73 9.71 2.47 17.43
CA ILE A 73 8.72 3.25 18.18
C ILE A 73 7.68 2.34 18.85
N GLU A 74 7.08 1.44 18.08
CA GLU A 74 6.03 0.53 18.55
C GLU A 74 5.93 -0.72 17.62
N GLN A 75 4.98 -1.63 17.86
CA GLN A 75 4.90 -2.94 17.18
C GLN A 75 3.63 -3.18 16.32
N PHE A 76 2.57 -2.38 16.46
CA PHE A 76 1.27 -2.65 15.83
C PHE A 76 0.77 -1.56 14.90
N GLN A 77 0.87 -0.31 15.33
CA GLN A 77 0.35 0.86 14.64
C GLN A 77 1.27 1.25 13.45
N PRO A 78 0.96 2.32 12.70
CA PRO A 78 1.67 2.65 11.47
C PRO A 78 3.18 2.93 11.58
N ALA A 79 3.74 3.09 12.79
CA ALA A 79 5.18 3.25 13.02
C ALA A 79 5.91 1.91 13.29
N ALA A 80 5.17 0.80 13.27
CA ALA A 80 5.72 -0.49 13.58
C ALA A 80 6.83 -0.91 12.60
N LEU A 81 7.86 -1.58 13.14
CA LEU A 81 9.01 -2.06 12.37
C LEU A 81 8.61 -2.87 11.14
N ARG A 82 7.52 -3.62 11.25
CA ARG A 82 6.94 -4.43 10.18
C ARG A 82 6.68 -3.64 8.89
N TYR A 83 6.26 -2.37 8.98
CA TYR A 83 6.07 -1.51 7.81
C TYR A 83 7.40 -1.09 7.18
N GLN A 84 8.38 -0.70 7.99
CA GLN A 84 9.71 -0.30 7.52
C GLN A 84 10.41 -1.47 6.79
N ILE A 85 10.26 -2.69 7.32
CA ILE A 85 10.87 -3.89 6.75
C ILE A 85 10.21 -4.25 5.40
N VAL A 86 8.88 -4.30 5.31
CA VAL A 86 8.21 -4.67 4.05
C VAL A 86 8.44 -3.63 2.95
N GLU A 87 8.43 -2.34 3.28
CA GLU A 87 8.76 -1.27 2.32
C GLU A 87 10.21 -1.39 1.81
N GLY A 88 11.13 -1.81 2.69
CA GLY A 88 12.50 -2.15 2.30
C GLY A 88 12.54 -3.31 1.30
N VAL A 89 11.78 -4.39 1.53
CA VAL A 89 11.68 -5.52 0.59
C VAL A 89 11.09 -5.07 -0.75
N TYR A 90 10.01 -4.27 -0.74
CA TYR A 90 9.40 -3.75 -1.97
C TYR A 90 10.39 -2.91 -2.78
N THR A 91 11.08 -1.99 -2.11
CA THR A 91 12.07 -1.10 -2.74
C THR A 91 13.17 -1.90 -3.44
N LEU A 92 13.74 -2.90 -2.77
CA LEU A 92 14.78 -3.73 -3.33
C LEU A 92 14.25 -4.66 -4.43
N ALA A 93 13.02 -5.17 -4.30
CA ALA A 93 12.38 -5.98 -5.34
C ALA A 93 12.17 -5.17 -6.63
N PHE A 94 11.72 -3.91 -6.52
CA PHE A 94 11.58 -3.00 -7.67
C PHE A 94 12.93 -2.64 -8.29
N ALA A 95 13.96 -2.37 -7.48
CA ALA A 95 15.31 -2.13 -7.98
C ALA A 95 15.86 -3.35 -8.77
N ASN A 96 15.63 -4.56 -8.26
CA ASN A 96 16.01 -5.80 -8.95
C ASN A 96 15.23 -5.97 -10.26
N ARG A 97 13.90 -5.93 -10.18
CA ARG A 97 13.02 -6.28 -11.30
C ARG A 97 13.14 -5.31 -12.47
N PHE A 98 13.14 -4.01 -12.18
CA PHE A 98 13.00 -2.98 -13.21
C PHE A 98 14.31 -2.36 -13.69
N TYR A 99 15.38 -2.47 -12.91
CA TYR A 99 16.64 -1.79 -13.22
C TYR A 99 17.85 -2.72 -13.26
N THR A 100 17.86 -3.78 -12.44
CA THR A 100 19.02 -4.66 -12.30
C THR A 100 18.69 -6.16 -12.42
N PRO A 101 17.91 -6.60 -13.44
CA PRO A 101 17.48 -8.00 -13.53
C PRO A 101 18.63 -8.99 -13.76
N SER A 102 19.76 -8.54 -14.33
CA SER A 102 20.98 -9.34 -14.46
C SER A 102 21.76 -9.47 -13.14
N PHE A 103 21.39 -8.68 -12.12
CA PHE A 103 22.01 -8.67 -10.80
C PHE A 103 21.30 -9.59 -9.79
N ARG A 104 20.41 -10.48 -10.28
CA ARG A 104 19.79 -11.54 -9.46
C ARG A 104 20.85 -12.48 -8.88
N GLY A 105 20.57 -13.02 -7.69
CA GLY A 105 21.50 -13.90 -6.96
C GLY A 105 22.67 -13.20 -6.26
N SER A 106 22.75 -11.86 -6.31
CA SER A 106 23.81 -11.07 -5.69
C SER A 106 23.45 -10.54 -4.29
N TYR A 107 24.24 -9.60 -3.76
CA TYR A 107 23.97 -8.92 -2.49
C TYR A 107 22.61 -8.21 -2.44
N LEU A 108 22.02 -7.84 -3.59
CA LEU A 108 20.71 -7.21 -3.61
C LEU A 108 19.59 -8.22 -3.27
N GLN A 109 19.73 -9.47 -3.72
CA GLN A 109 18.84 -10.55 -3.32
C GLN A 109 19.10 -10.96 -1.86
N GLU A 110 20.36 -11.05 -1.45
CA GLU A 110 20.72 -11.32 -0.04
C GLU A 110 20.10 -10.28 0.91
N ALA A 111 20.16 -9.00 0.57
CA ALA A 111 19.54 -7.92 1.34
C ALA A 111 18.02 -8.10 1.49
N GLN A 112 17.30 -8.49 0.43
CA GLN A 112 15.87 -8.81 0.52
C GLN A 112 15.61 -10.00 1.44
N GLU A 113 16.40 -11.07 1.34
CA GLU A 113 16.26 -12.25 2.19
C GLU A 113 16.50 -11.90 3.67
N LYS A 114 17.51 -11.08 3.97
CA LYS A 114 17.78 -10.61 5.33
C LYS A 114 16.62 -9.80 5.90
N LEU A 115 16.00 -8.92 5.12
CA LEU A 115 14.79 -8.22 5.56
C LEU A 115 13.64 -9.18 5.82
N ILE A 116 13.43 -10.17 4.94
CA ILE A 116 12.39 -11.18 5.10
C ILE A 116 12.60 -11.99 6.40
N TYR A 117 13.83 -12.39 6.72
CA TYR A 117 14.12 -13.07 8.00
C TYR A 117 14.07 -12.13 9.20
N LYS A 118 14.52 -10.88 9.07
CA LYS A 118 14.38 -9.86 10.13
C LYS A 118 12.91 -9.60 10.47
N TYR A 119 12.01 -9.70 9.49
CA TYR A 119 10.58 -9.66 9.72
C TYR A 119 10.09 -10.76 10.65
N CYS A 120 10.74 -11.93 10.67
CA CYS A 120 10.30 -13.08 11.46
C CYS A 120 10.69 -13.03 12.94
N GLN A 121 11.39 -11.98 13.38
CA GLN A 121 11.89 -11.86 14.75
C GLN A 121 10.83 -11.37 15.73
N GLU A 122 10.95 -11.73 17.01
CA GLU A 122 10.07 -11.32 18.14
C GLU A 122 9.81 -9.81 18.19
N ARG A 123 10.75 -8.99 17.69
CA ARG A 123 10.62 -7.54 17.70
C ARG A 123 9.52 -7.01 16.77
N THR A 124 9.05 -7.80 15.80
CA THR A 124 8.08 -7.38 14.79
C THR A 124 6.65 -7.81 15.12
N THR A 125 6.48 -8.86 15.91
CA THR A 125 5.18 -9.39 16.32
C THR A 125 5.31 -10.22 17.60
N ASN A 126 4.31 -10.14 18.47
CA ASN A 126 4.28 -10.82 19.77
C ASN A 126 3.03 -11.72 19.97
N TYR A 127 2.38 -12.12 18.88
CA TYR A 127 1.28 -13.11 18.88
C TYR A 127 1.30 -13.96 17.60
N GLU A 128 0.66 -15.14 17.60
CA GLU A 128 0.53 -16.00 16.41
C GLU A 128 -0.19 -15.22 15.29
N PRO A 129 0.53 -14.82 14.22
CA PRO A 129 0.10 -13.67 13.45
C PRO A 129 -0.56 -14.04 12.12
N VAL A 130 -0.76 -15.33 11.81
CA VAL A 130 -1.25 -15.83 10.52
C VAL A 130 -2.68 -16.36 10.60
N LEU A 131 -3.06 -17.04 11.70
CA LEU A 131 -4.31 -17.82 11.72
C LEU A 131 -5.60 -16.98 11.73
N LYS A 132 -5.59 -15.79 12.33
CA LYS A 132 -6.78 -14.96 12.49
C LYS A 132 -6.44 -13.48 12.49
N ASP A 133 -7.24 -12.70 11.77
CA ASP A 133 -7.09 -11.24 11.67
C ASP A 133 -5.67 -10.90 11.15
N ASN A 134 -5.06 -9.80 11.60
CA ASN A 134 -3.70 -9.38 11.21
C ASN A 134 -3.47 -9.32 9.69
N ILE A 135 -4.39 -8.66 8.98
CA ILE A 135 -4.24 -8.37 7.54
C ILE A 135 -2.94 -7.63 7.22
N MET A 136 -2.33 -6.92 8.18
CA MET A 136 -1.03 -6.31 7.95
C MET A 136 0.01 -7.38 7.62
N LEU A 137 0.12 -8.46 8.41
CA LEU A 137 1.08 -9.51 8.10
C LEU A 137 0.66 -10.27 6.86
N THR A 138 -0.54 -10.83 6.88
CA THR A 138 -1.02 -11.70 5.80
C THR A 138 -1.22 -10.96 4.48
N GLY A 139 -1.31 -9.62 4.49
CA GLY A 139 -1.34 -8.79 3.28
C GLY A 139 0.03 -8.24 2.89
N PHE A 140 0.67 -7.42 3.72
CA PHE A 140 1.90 -6.72 3.34
C PHE A 140 3.09 -7.68 3.26
N TYR A 141 3.25 -8.55 4.25
CA TYR A 141 4.37 -9.49 4.22
C TYR A 141 4.20 -10.50 3.10
N SER A 142 2.98 -10.99 2.85
CA SER A 142 2.70 -11.85 1.68
C SER A 142 3.01 -11.15 0.35
N LEU A 143 2.66 -9.86 0.21
CA LEU A 143 3.02 -9.11 -0.98
C LEU A 143 4.54 -8.96 -1.11
N ALA A 144 5.26 -8.80 0.00
CA ALA A 144 6.72 -8.68 0.01
C ALA A 144 7.38 -9.98 -0.48
N LEU A 145 6.86 -11.13 -0.04
CA LEU A 145 7.28 -12.44 -0.54
C LEU A 145 6.95 -12.62 -2.02
N GLY A 146 5.77 -12.14 -2.46
CA GLY A 146 5.36 -12.16 -3.86
C GLY A 146 6.29 -11.33 -4.76
N PHE A 147 6.64 -10.12 -4.34
CA PHE A 147 7.58 -9.27 -5.06
C PHE A 147 9.00 -9.85 -5.05
N TYR A 148 9.47 -10.41 -3.93
CA TYR A 148 10.73 -11.15 -3.90
C TYR A 148 10.74 -12.29 -4.92
N ARG A 149 9.69 -13.12 -4.96
CA ARG A 149 9.54 -14.24 -5.91
C ARG A 149 9.57 -13.73 -7.36
N ALA A 150 8.82 -12.68 -7.67
CA ALA A 150 8.74 -12.10 -9.01
C ALA A 150 10.06 -11.42 -9.47
N ALA A 151 10.79 -10.82 -8.52
CA ALA A 151 12.04 -10.12 -8.79
C ALA A 151 13.22 -11.09 -8.96
N THR A 152 13.29 -12.14 -8.13
CA THR A 152 14.46 -13.03 -8.02
C THR A 152 14.28 -14.37 -8.71
N LEU A 153 13.03 -14.78 -9.00
CA LEU A 153 12.68 -16.13 -9.46
C LEU A 153 13.09 -17.23 -8.47
N SER A 154 13.34 -16.87 -7.20
CA SER A 154 13.65 -17.81 -6.13
C SER A 154 12.37 -18.33 -5.48
N ASP A 155 12.25 -19.65 -5.33
CA ASP A 155 11.10 -20.32 -4.71
C ASP A 155 11.28 -20.49 -3.19
N ARG A 156 12.35 -19.92 -2.63
CA ARG A 156 12.82 -20.18 -1.26
C ARG A 156 11.72 -20.12 -0.21
N PHE A 157 10.91 -19.06 -0.22
CA PHE A 157 9.88 -18.83 0.78
C PHE A 157 8.55 -19.51 0.49
N THR A 158 8.45 -20.26 -0.62
CA THR A 158 7.30 -21.12 -0.92
C THR A 158 7.37 -22.48 -0.23
N LYS A 159 8.56 -22.85 0.25
CA LYS A 159 8.85 -24.13 0.90
C LYS A 159 8.27 -24.15 2.30
N ASP A 160 7.77 -25.31 2.73
CA ASP A 160 7.20 -25.47 4.07
C ASP A 160 8.25 -25.17 5.14
N GLY A 161 7.87 -24.33 6.10
CA GLY A 161 8.74 -23.88 7.17
C GLY A 161 9.89 -22.96 6.77
N ALA A 162 9.88 -22.42 5.55
CA ALA A 162 10.85 -21.40 5.13
C ALA A 162 10.76 -20.11 5.96
N LEU A 163 9.63 -19.88 6.64
CA LEU A 163 9.40 -18.75 7.52
C LEU A 163 9.12 -19.28 8.92
N VAL A 164 9.92 -18.88 9.90
CA VAL A 164 9.68 -19.24 11.31
C VAL A 164 9.44 -17.96 12.07
N LEU A 165 8.17 -17.62 12.29
CA LEU A 165 7.76 -16.44 13.03
C LEU A 165 7.99 -16.70 14.52
N GLN A 166 9.03 -16.07 15.05
CA GLN A 166 9.38 -16.12 16.46
C GLN A 166 8.56 -15.08 17.21
N ILE A 167 7.76 -15.53 18.16
CA ILE A 167 6.91 -14.67 18.99
C ILE A 167 7.60 -14.36 20.31
N ASP A 168 8.22 -15.36 20.91
CA ASP A 168 9.13 -15.24 22.05
C ASP A 168 10.05 -16.47 22.09
N LYS A 169 10.76 -16.69 23.20
CA LYS A 169 11.67 -17.84 23.37
C LYS A 169 10.99 -19.21 23.35
N THR A 170 9.67 -19.26 23.52
CA THR A 170 8.86 -20.49 23.62
C THR A 170 8.08 -20.69 22.33
N TYR A 171 7.38 -19.66 21.87
CA TYR A 171 6.43 -19.76 20.77
C TYR A 171 7.08 -19.39 19.43
N HIS A 172 7.13 -20.38 18.55
CA HIS A 172 7.65 -20.27 17.19
C HIS A 172 6.66 -20.93 16.24
N TYR A 173 6.28 -20.24 15.17
CA TYR A 173 5.29 -20.73 14.23
C TYR A 173 5.86 -20.83 12.82
N SER A 174 5.79 -22.04 12.28
CA SER A 174 6.36 -22.39 10.98
C SER A 174 5.34 -22.13 9.87
N HIS A 175 5.73 -21.35 8.87
CA HIS A 175 4.90 -20.87 7.78
C HIS A 175 5.69 -20.85 6.47
N SER A 176 4.96 -20.57 5.40
CA SER A 176 5.46 -20.33 4.03
C SER A 176 4.56 -19.31 3.33
N SER A 177 4.99 -18.77 2.18
CA SER A 177 4.15 -17.87 1.38
C SER A 177 2.79 -18.50 1.01
N LYS A 178 2.74 -19.83 0.83
CA LYS A 178 1.51 -20.58 0.56
C LYS A 178 0.55 -20.57 1.75
N THR A 179 1.06 -20.76 2.96
CA THR A 179 0.24 -20.69 4.18
C THR A 179 -0.33 -19.29 4.42
N LEU A 180 0.42 -18.23 4.09
CA LEU A 180 -0.08 -16.87 4.20
C LEU A 180 -1.17 -16.56 3.16
N ALA A 181 -1.01 -17.03 1.92
CA ALA A 181 -2.04 -16.92 0.88
C ALA A 181 -3.33 -17.65 1.28
N LYS A 182 -3.20 -18.85 1.87
CA LYS A 182 -4.33 -19.58 2.44
C LYS A 182 -5.01 -18.80 3.57
N ALA A 183 -4.23 -18.20 4.47
CA ALA A 183 -4.78 -17.39 5.57
C ALA A 183 -5.59 -16.19 5.08
N LEU A 184 -5.15 -15.51 4.01
CA LEU A 184 -5.92 -14.43 3.37
C LEU A 184 -7.32 -14.92 2.96
N LEU A 185 -7.39 -16.03 2.21
CA LEU A 185 -8.64 -16.63 1.75
C LEU A 185 -9.55 -17.05 2.90
N ASP A 186 -8.98 -17.73 3.90
CA ASP A 186 -9.74 -18.24 5.05
C ASP A 186 -10.36 -17.08 5.85
N ASN A 187 -9.61 -15.99 6.06
CA ASN A 187 -10.09 -14.82 6.80
C ASN A 187 -11.14 -14.02 6.01
N TRP A 188 -10.94 -13.76 4.71
CA TRP A 188 -11.95 -13.09 3.88
C TRP A 188 -13.24 -13.91 3.78
N SER A 189 -13.12 -15.23 3.62
CA SER A 189 -14.27 -16.12 3.50
C SER A 189 -15.15 -16.09 4.75
N LYS A 190 -14.54 -15.99 5.94
CA LYS A 190 -15.24 -15.92 7.24
C LYS A 190 -15.74 -14.52 7.59
N SER A 191 -15.17 -13.46 7.02
CA SER A 191 -15.54 -12.08 7.37
C SER A 191 -16.87 -11.67 6.74
N ALA A 192 -17.80 -11.16 7.55
CA ALA A 192 -19.09 -10.62 7.06
C ALA A 192 -18.90 -9.52 6.00
N PHE A 193 -17.85 -8.70 6.14
CA PHE A 193 -17.53 -7.62 5.20
C PHE A 193 -16.71 -8.09 3.99
N CYS A 194 -16.26 -9.35 3.95
CA CYS A 194 -15.23 -9.85 3.03
C CYS A 194 -13.88 -9.09 3.09
N LEU A 195 -13.74 -8.17 4.04
CA LEU A 195 -12.50 -7.54 4.46
C LEU A 195 -12.33 -7.88 5.94
N TYR A 196 -11.11 -8.15 6.41
CA TYR A 196 -10.91 -8.56 7.80
C TYR A 196 -9.96 -7.63 8.57
N PRO A 197 -10.01 -7.67 9.91
CA PRO A 197 -9.28 -6.75 10.75
C PRO A 197 -7.76 -6.88 10.69
N CYS A 198 -7.07 -5.77 10.95
CA CYS A 198 -5.65 -5.76 11.26
C CYS A 198 -5.48 -6.06 12.75
N GLU A 199 -5.82 -5.08 13.58
CA GLU A 199 -6.01 -5.23 15.02
C GLU A 199 -7.41 -5.79 15.32
N PRO A 200 -7.62 -6.41 16.50
CA PRO A 200 -8.94 -6.86 16.90
C PRO A 200 -10.01 -5.77 16.68
N ASN A 201 -11.02 -6.13 15.90
CA ASN A 201 -12.19 -5.31 15.56
C ASN A 201 -11.98 -4.13 14.60
N TRP A 202 -10.77 -3.84 14.11
CA TRP A 202 -10.55 -2.71 13.21
C TRP A 202 -10.17 -3.18 11.80
N ILE A 203 -11.09 -2.96 10.85
CA ILE A 203 -10.89 -3.28 9.44
C ILE A 203 -10.40 -2.04 8.72
N TYR A 204 -9.23 -2.16 8.09
CA TYR A 204 -8.62 -1.11 7.29
C TYR A 204 -8.75 -1.47 5.82
N SER A 205 -9.34 -0.59 5.03
CA SER A 205 -9.49 -0.78 3.57
C SER A 205 -8.12 -0.89 2.91
N PHE A 206 -7.21 0.04 3.22
CA PHE A 206 -5.83 0.06 2.77
C PHE A 206 -5.12 -1.29 2.98
N CYS A 207 -5.20 -1.88 4.17
CA CYS A 207 -4.52 -3.14 4.45
C CYS A 207 -5.11 -4.32 3.65
N ASN A 208 -6.44 -4.36 3.50
CA ASN A 208 -7.09 -5.41 2.70
C ASN A 208 -6.77 -5.27 1.21
N LEU A 209 -6.56 -4.04 0.72
CA LEU A 209 -6.09 -3.80 -0.65
C LEU A 209 -4.66 -4.34 -0.87
N TYR A 210 -3.75 -4.22 0.10
CA TYR A 210 -2.46 -4.94 0.03
C TYR A 210 -2.67 -6.45 -0.03
N GLY A 211 -3.59 -6.98 0.78
CA GLY A 211 -3.93 -8.39 0.77
C GLY A 211 -4.38 -8.90 -0.60
N ILE A 212 -5.34 -8.25 -1.25
CA ILE A 212 -5.83 -8.74 -2.55
C ILE A 212 -4.75 -8.68 -3.63
N ASN A 213 -3.89 -7.67 -3.61
CA ASN A 213 -2.71 -7.60 -4.49
C ASN A 213 -1.69 -8.70 -4.16
N ALA A 214 -1.52 -9.06 -2.88
CA ALA A 214 -0.67 -10.18 -2.48
C ALA A 214 -1.16 -11.51 -3.06
N LEU A 215 -2.48 -11.75 -3.02
CA LEU A 215 -3.08 -12.94 -3.60
C LEU A 215 -2.98 -12.94 -5.13
N GLN A 216 -3.17 -11.80 -5.80
CA GLN A 216 -2.94 -11.69 -7.26
C GLN A 216 -1.48 -11.97 -7.64
N CYS A 217 -0.54 -11.48 -6.83
CA CYS A 217 0.88 -11.75 -7.03
C CYS A 217 1.19 -13.25 -6.80
N HIS A 218 0.56 -13.89 -5.82
CA HIS A 218 0.63 -15.33 -5.59
C HIS A 218 0.11 -16.11 -6.80
N ASP A 219 -1.09 -15.79 -7.30
CA ASP A 219 -1.69 -16.40 -8.50
C ASP A 219 -0.73 -16.35 -9.69
N THR A 220 -0.13 -15.19 -9.93
CA THR A 220 0.83 -14.97 -11.03
C THR A 220 2.11 -15.80 -10.85
N ASN A 221 2.67 -15.83 -9.63
CA ASN A 221 3.96 -16.49 -9.36
C ASN A 221 3.85 -18.01 -9.32
N GLU A 222 2.72 -18.54 -8.86
CA GLU A 222 2.51 -19.97 -8.62
C GLU A 222 1.60 -20.62 -9.67
N GLY A 223 1.07 -19.86 -10.63
CA GLY A 223 0.18 -20.37 -11.68
C GLY A 223 -1.18 -20.82 -11.14
N THR A 224 -1.70 -20.12 -10.12
CA THR A 224 -3.01 -20.41 -9.51
C THR A 224 -4.05 -19.34 -9.89
N ASP A 225 -5.31 -19.56 -9.53
CA ASP A 225 -6.42 -18.63 -9.78
C ASP A 225 -7.30 -18.49 -8.53
N LEU A 226 -6.66 -18.23 -7.38
CA LEU A 226 -7.35 -18.13 -6.10
C LEU A 226 -8.19 -16.85 -5.99
N VAL A 227 -7.73 -15.77 -6.64
CA VAL A 227 -8.42 -14.47 -6.61
C VAL A 227 -9.80 -14.56 -7.24
N SER A 228 -10.00 -15.32 -8.33
CA SER A 228 -11.30 -15.41 -9.01
C SER A 228 -12.43 -15.84 -8.07
N GLY A 229 -12.14 -16.76 -7.14
CA GLY A 229 -13.09 -17.27 -6.15
C GLY A 229 -13.55 -16.24 -5.11
N ILE A 230 -12.78 -15.18 -4.84
CA ILE A 230 -13.09 -14.18 -3.80
C ILE A 230 -13.33 -12.77 -4.33
N LYS A 231 -12.83 -12.45 -5.53
CA LYS A 231 -12.81 -11.08 -6.10
C LYS A 231 -14.17 -10.42 -6.12
N GLY A 232 -15.23 -11.14 -6.52
CA GLY A 232 -16.59 -10.59 -6.58
C GLY A 232 -17.11 -10.15 -5.21
N ARG A 233 -16.91 -11.00 -4.19
CA ARG A 233 -17.34 -10.71 -2.81
C ARG A 233 -16.47 -9.63 -2.17
N PHE A 234 -15.16 -9.65 -2.42
CA PHE A 234 -14.23 -8.61 -1.95
C PHE A 234 -14.62 -7.24 -2.51
N ARG A 235 -14.84 -7.16 -3.83
CA ARG A 235 -15.28 -5.94 -4.50
C ARG A 235 -16.61 -5.43 -3.95
N LYS A 236 -17.59 -6.31 -3.80
CA LYS A 236 -18.90 -5.95 -3.22
C LYS A 236 -18.73 -5.36 -1.82
N GLY A 237 -17.99 -6.06 -0.94
CA GLY A 237 -17.70 -5.58 0.41
C GLY A 237 -16.98 -4.23 0.41
N TYR A 238 -15.98 -4.06 -0.46
CA TYR A 238 -15.26 -2.79 -0.57
C TYR A 238 -16.19 -1.63 -0.98
N ILE A 239 -17.02 -1.82 -2.00
CA ILE A 239 -17.91 -0.78 -2.53
C ILE A 239 -19.07 -0.48 -1.57
N GLU A 240 -19.71 -1.51 -1.01
CA GLU A 240 -20.91 -1.31 -0.17
C GLU A 240 -20.55 -0.85 1.24
N GLU A 241 -19.37 -1.26 1.75
CA GLU A 241 -19.03 -1.07 3.15
C GLU A 241 -17.87 -0.09 3.34
N PHE A 242 -16.94 0.02 2.39
CA PHE A 242 -15.75 0.86 2.52
C PHE A 242 -15.74 2.02 1.55
N THR A 243 -16.92 2.45 1.10
CA THR A 243 -17.09 3.61 0.23
C THR A 243 -18.34 4.38 0.67
N ASP A 244 -18.20 5.68 0.92
CA ASP A 244 -19.28 6.57 1.30
C ASP A 244 -20.23 6.86 0.13
N ALA A 245 -21.37 7.52 0.39
CA ALA A 245 -22.35 7.84 -0.64
C ALA A 245 -21.84 8.85 -1.71
N ASP A 246 -20.83 9.65 -1.39
CA ASP A 246 -20.09 10.49 -2.37
C ASP A 246 -18.98 9.72 -3.10
N GLY A 247 -18.83 8.46 -2.74
CA GLY A 247 -17.83 7.51 -3.14
C GLY A 247 -16.41 7.81 -2.66
N THR A 248 -16.26 8.57 -1.57
CA THR A 248 -14.99 8.63 -0.84
C THR A 248 -14.73 7.27 -0.19
N CYS A 249 -13.51 6.75 -0.28
CA CYS A 249 -13.13 5.50 0.35
C CYS A 249 -13.07 5.68 1.86
N VAL A 250 -13.59 4.71 2.59
CA VAL A 250 -13.57 4.70 4.04
C VAL A 250 -12.27 4.04 4.50
N PRO A 251 -11.41 4.73 5.26
CA PRO A 251 -10.08 4.21 5.63
C PRO A 251 -10.16 3.10 6.68
N ILE A 252 -11.08 3.22 7.62
CA ILE A 252 -11.20 2.34 8.79
C ILE A 252 -12.67 2.16 9.17
N LYS A 253 -13.04 0.93 9.51
CA LYS A 253 -14.36 0.57 10.04
C LYS A 253 -14.24 -0.41 11.19
N SER A 254 -15.04 -0.22 12.23
CA SER A 254 -15.21 -1.19 13.30
C SER A 254 -15.98 -2.41 12.79
N ARG A 255 -15.40 -3.60 12.94
CA ARG A 255 -16.04 -4.88 12.65
C ARG A 255 -17.31 -5.09 13.47
N LEU A 256 -17.35 -4.59 14.71
CA LEU A 256 -18.45 -4.88 15.65
C LEU A 256 -19.65 -3.96 15.41
N THR A 257 -19.41 -2.68 15.19
CA THR A 257 -20.47 -1.66 15.16
C THR A 257 -20.67 -1.02 13.80
N GLY A 258 -19.78 -1.26 12.84
CA GLY A 258 -19.73 -0.53 11.58
C GLY A 258 -19.27 0.93 11.72
N PHE A 259 -18.87 1.35 12.92
CA PHE A 259 -18.42 2.71 13.19
C PHE A 259 -17.17 3.07 12.37
N VAL A 260 -17.20 4.24 11.74
CA VAL A 260 -16.08 4.83 11.00
C VAL A 260 -15.54 6.02 11.79
N ILE A 261 -14.24 6.30 11.69
CA ILE A 261 -13.61 7.45 12.35
C ILE A 261 -13.65 8.65 11.39
N PRO A 262 -14.53 9.66 11.61
CA PRO A 262 -14.66 10.77 10.68
C PRO A 262 -13.40 11.65 10.69
N GLY A 263 -12.94 12.09 9.52
CA GLY A 263 -11.82 13.03 9.39
C GLY A 263 -10.44 12.47 9.79
N LEU A 264 -10.31 11.14 9.93
CA LEU A 264 -9.03 10.50 10.28
C LEU A 264 -7.95 10.79 9.22
N ILE A 265 -8.33 10.63 7.95
CA ILE A 265 -7.48 10.83 6.79
C ILE A 265 -8.36 11.32 5.65
N GLY A 266 -7.84 12.26 4.86
CA GLY A 266 -8.52 12.83 3.72
C GLY A 266 -8.03 12.20 2.43
N ILE A 267 -7.51 13.02 1.53
CA ILE A 267 -7.23 12.63 0.15
C ILE A 267 -6.11 11.60 0.02
N VAL A 268 -5.22 11.49 1.01
CA VAL A 268 -4.15 10.48 0.96
C VAL A 268 -4.76 9.08 0.90
N ASN A 269 -5.91 8.86 1.54
CA ASN A 269 -6.64 7.62 1.42
C ASN A 269 -7.11 7.36 -0.03
N GLU A 270 -7.64 8.37 -0.72
CA GLU A 270 -8.14 8.20 -2.09
C GLU A 270 -7.01 7.93 -3.08
N LEU A 271 -5.87 8.60 -2.90
CA LEU A 271 -4.66 8.35 -3.69
C LEU A 271 -4.13 6.93 -3.47
N SER A 272 -4.09 6.46 -2.22
CA SER A 272 -3.72 5.08 -1.92
C SER A 272 -4.72 4.07 -2.49
N CYS A 273 -6.02 4.33 -2.37
CA CYS A 273 -7.06 3.48 -2.92
C CYS A 273 -6.94 3.42 -4.45
N SER A 274 -6.72 4.55 -5.11
CA SER A 274 -6.42 4.62 -6.53
C SER A 274 -5.28 3.67 -6.91
N ALA A 275 -4.09 3.85 -6.32
CA ALA A 275 -2.93 3.04 -6.69
C ALA A 275 -3.14 1.53 -6.41
N LEU A 276 -3.73 1.16 -5.27
CA LEU A 276 -3.85 -0.24 -4.87
C LEU A 276 -5.04 -0.97 -5.51
N THR A 277 -6.04 -0.24 -6.03
CA THR A 277 -7.15 -0.86 -6.75
C THR A 277 -6.91 -1.01 -8.24
N ALA A 278 -5.81 -0.46 -8.77
CA ALA A 278 -5.51 -0.44 -10.20
C ALA A 278 -5.61 -1.81 -10.88
N SER A 279 -5.06 -2.85 -10.25
CA SER A 279 -5.14 -4.23 -10.74
C SER A 279 -6.44 -4.95 -10.37
N PRO A 280 -6.85 -5.01 -9.08
CA PRO A 280 -8.02 -5.81 -8.70
C PRO A 280 -9.35 -5.17 -9.12
N MET A 281 -9.44 -3.84 -9.20
CA MET A 281 -10.67 -3.08 -9.46
C MET A 281 -10.37 -1.80 -10.27
N PRO A 282 -9.99 -1.91 -11.56
CA PRO A 282 -9.49 -0.78 -12.35
C PRO A 282 -10.46 0.41 -12.44
N ASP A 283 -11.77 0.14 -12.47
CA ASP A 283 -12.80 1.18 -12.51
C ASP A 283 -12.91 1.94 -11.18
N VAL A 284 -12.71 1.28 -10.04
CA VAL A 284 -12.65 1.92 -8.71
C VAL A 284 -11.40 2.79 -8.64
N SER A 285 -10.28 2.29 -9.18
CA SER A 285 -9.02 3.00 -9.26
C SER A 285 -9.15 4.29 -10.07
N ALA A 286 -9.66 4.20 -11.30
CA ALA A 286 -9.83 5.35 -12.19
C ALA A 286 -10.74 6.40 -11.58
N ARG A 287 -11.82 5.97 -10.93
CA ARG A 287 -12.72 6.89 -10.23
C ARG A 287 -12.02 7.59 -9.07
N ALA A 288 -11.28 6.86 -8.23
CA ALA A 288 -10.55 7.44 -7.11
C ALA A 288 -9.49 8.45 -7.59
N TYR A 289 -8.79 8.13 -8.69
CA TYR A 289 -7.83 9.06 -9.29
C TYR A 289 -8.50 10.31 -9.84
N ALA A 290 -9.60 10.18 -10.60
CA ALA A 290 -10.33 11.33 -11.16
C ALA A 290 -10.84 12.29 -10.07
N VAL A 291 -11.26 11.76 -8.92
CA VAL A 291 -11.60 12.57 -7.75
C VAL A 291 -10.36 13.31 -7.23
N ALA A 292 -9.25 12.61 -7.01
CA ALA A 292 -8.03 13.22 -6.49
C ALA A 292 -7.42 14.25 -7.44
N GLU A 293 -7.41 13.96 -8.74
CA GLU A 293 -6.97 14.86 -9.80
C GLU A 293 -7.75 16.18 -9.74
N LYS A 294 -9.08 16.08 -9.72
CA LYS A 294 -9.95 17.26 -9.73
C LYS A 294 -9.92 18.05 -8.43
N GLU A 295 -9.92 17.36 -7.28
CA GLU A 295 -10.11 18.01 -5.98
C GLU A 295 -8.80 18.49 -5.35
N VAL A 296 -7.65 17.88 -5.67
CA VAL A 296 -6.38 18.14 -4.94
C VAL A 296 -5.15 18.27 -5.84
N LEU A 297 -5.10 17.61 -6.99
CA LEU A 297 -3.93 17.69 -7.88
C LEU A 297 -4.01 18.86 -8.88
N THR A 298 -4.95 19.79 -8.70
CA THR A 298 -5.06 20.99 -9.55
C THR A 298 -3.82 21.86 -9.39
N LEU A 299 -3.17 22.18 -10.51
CA LEU A 299 -1.99 23.05 -10.55
C LEU A 299 -2.41 24.52 -10.66
N GLY A 300 -1.84 25.36 -9.80
CA GLY A 300 -2.00 26.82 -9.86
C GLY A 300 -1.07 27.43 -10.92
N SER A 301 -1.22 28.75 -11.14
CA SER A 301 -0.49 29.52 -12.17
C SER A 301 1.04 29.46 -12.11
N LYS A 302 1.62 29.01 -10.99
CA LYS A 302 3.07 28.82 -10.78
C LYS A 302 3.52 27.36 -10.87
N GLY A 303 2.67 26.45 -11.33
CA GLY A 303 2.98 25.00 -11.38
C GLY A 303 3.16 24.35 -10.00
N ARG A 304 2.55 24.94 -8.96
CA ARG A 304 2.44 24.35 -7.63
C ARG A 304 1.01 23.86 -7.44
N LEU A 305 0.81 22.82 -6.62
CA LEU A 305 -0.53 22.40 -6.21
C LEU A 305 -1.28 23.61 -5.62
N ALA A 306 -2.41 23.96 -6.22
CA ALA A 306 -3.18 25.16 -5.88
C ALA A 306 -3.93 24.98 -4.56
N ASP A 307 -4.40 23.76 -4.27
CA ASP A 307 -5.45 23.51 -3.28
C ASP A 307 -5.05 22.43 -2.25
N ILE A 308 -3.93 22.62 -1.53
CA ILE A 308 -3.50 21.71 -0.44
C ILE A 308 -4.26 21.93 0.88
N ASP A 309 -5.20 22.87 0.92
CA ASP A 309 -5.98 23.20 2.13
C ASP A 309 -7.01 22.12 2.49
N CYS A 310 -7.33 21.22 1.55
CA CYS A 310 -8.23 20.08 1.75
C CYS A 310 -7.62 18.94 2.59
N LEU A 311 -6.32 18.99 2.89
CA LEU A 311 -5.61 17.95 3.62
C LEU A 311 -6.03 17.91 5.09
N GLN A 312 -6.41 16.72 5.57
CA GLN A 312 -7.01 16.50 6.88
C GLN A 312 -6.26 15.46 7.69
N GLY A 313 -6.23 15.65 9.01
CA GLY A 313 -5.74 14.64 9.97
C GLY A 313 -4.39 14.05 9.57
N ALA A 314 -4.37 12.74 9.32
CA ALA A 314 -3.18 11.98 8.96
C ALA A 314 -2.62 12.27 7.56
N ASP A 315 -3.25 13.13 6.74
CA ASP A 315 -2.70 13.55 5.44
C ASP A 315 -1.37 14.31 5.59
N LYS A 316 -1.21 15.03 6.70
CA LYS A 316 -0.04 15.88 7.01
C LYS A 316 0.93 15.19 7.97
N MET A 317 0.93 13.86 8.03
CA MET A 317 1.71 13.07 8.98
C MET A 317 2.63 12.06 8.28
N ASP A 318 3.88 12.02 8.73
CA ASP A 318 4.75 10.86 8.60
C ASP A 318 4.30 9.82 9.62
N ARG A 319 3.64 8.78 9.12
CA ARG A 319 3.10 7.70 9.94
C ARG A 319 4.19 6.85 10.58
N GLY A 320 5.38 6.80 9.99
CA GLY A 320 6.53 6.05 10.52
C GLY A 320 7.11 6.65 11.80
N ARG A 321 6.85 7.95 12.06
CA ARG A 321 7.39 8.68 13.22
C ARG A 321 6.34 9.45 14.03
N TYR A 322 5.10 9.46 13.58
CA TYR A 322 4.01 10.30 14.11
C TYR A 322 4.37 11.81 14.14
N LYS A 323 5.14 12.28 13.15
CA LYS A 323 5.55 13.68 13.02
C LYS A 323 4.87 14.35 11.84
N ALA A 324 4.69 15.66 11.92
CA ALA A 324 4.16 16.43 10.80
C ALA A 324 5.08 16.30 9.58
N SER A 325 4.52 15.92 8.43
CA SER A 325 5.26 15.73 7.18
C SER A 325 4.30 15.61 6.00
N MET A 326 4.74 16.13 4.85
CA MET A 326 4.03 16.00 3.58
C MET A 326 4.51 14.82 2.72
N VAL A 327 5.52 14.09 3.18
CA VAL A 327 6.15 13.00 2.40
C VAL A 327 5.13 11.94 2.01
N THR A 328 4.26 11.51 2.94
CA THR A 328 3.22 10.51 2.67
C THR A 328 2.28 10.98 1.56
N PHE A 329 1.82 12.22 1.61
CA PHE A 329 0.96 12.79 0.58
C PHE A 329 1.64 12.78 -0.79
N TYR A 330 2.86 13.31 -0.89
CA TYR A 330 3.59 13.37 -2.16
C TYR A 330 3.88 11.97 -2.72
N ALA A 331 4.24 11.01 -1.87
CA ALA A 331 4.51 9.63 -2.28
C ALA A 331 3.25 8.96 -2.85
N GLN A 332 2.10 9.09 -2.18
CA GLN A 332 0.84 8.51 -2.63
C GLN A 332 0.30 9.21 -3.89
N ALA A 333 0.45 10.54 -3.98
CA ALA A 333 0.12 11.30 -5.18
C ALA A 333 0.94 10.85 -6.39
N LEU A 334 2.26 10.68 -6.20
CA LEU A 334 3.15 10.21 -7.26
C LEU A 334 2.83 8.77 -7.70
N ALA A 335 2.51 7.88 -6.75
CA ALA A 335 2.11 6.50 -7.05
C ALA A 335 0.81 6.45 -7.87
N ALA A 336 -0.21 7.22 -7.46
CA ALA A 336 -1.47 7.30 -8.18
C ALA A 336 -1.28 7.92 -9.58
N ALA A 337 -0.55 9.03 -9.70
CA ALA A 337 -0.29 9.67 -10.99
C ALA A 337 0.50 8.76 -11.96
N ARG A 338 1.46 7.97 -11.45
CA ARG A 338 2.17 6.96 -12.25
C ARG A 338 1.25 5.85 -12.73
N THR A 339 0.27 5.45 -11.92
CA THR A 339 -0.69 4.40 -12.29
C THR A 339 -1.47 4.76 -13.56
N PHE A 340 -1.80 6.05 -13.73
CA PHE A 340 -2.57 6.57 -14.86
C PHE A 340 -1.74 7.29 -15.93
N GLY A 341 -0.41 7.18 -15.88
CA GLY A 341 0.48 7.81 -16.86
C GLY A 341 0.49 9.35 -16.84
N ASP A 342 -0.07 10.01 -15.81
CA ASP A 342 -0.22 11.47 -15.75
C ASP A 342 1.14 12.19 -15.65
N THR A 343 1.74 12.52 -16.79
CA THR A 343 3.01 13.25 -16.87
C THR A 343 2.93 14.67 -16.29
N GLY A 344 1.75 15.30 -16.35
CA GLY A 344 1.51 16.64 -15.85
C GLY A 344 1.73 16.69 -14.34
N SER A 345 0.92 15.96 -13.60
CA SER A 345 1.05 15.84 -12.14
C SER A 345 2.43 15.31 -11.75
N ARG A 346 2.96 14.28 -12.45
CA ARG A 346 4.29 13.70 -12.16
C ARG A 346 5.42 14.73 -12.20
N LYS A 347 5.43 15.66 -13.16
CA LYS A 347 6.49 16.68 -13.29
C LYS A 347 6.55 17.61 -12.07
N HIS A 348 5.42 17.83 -11.41
CA HIS A 348 5.29 18.75 -10.27
C HIS A 348 5.40 18.05 -8.90
N LEU A 349 5.17 16.73 -8.87
CA LEU A 349 5.34 15.86 -7.69
C LEU A 349 6.78 15.32 -7.51
N LYS A 350 7.76 15.89 -8.23
CA LYS A 350 9.16 15.39 -8.26
C LYS A 350 9.83 15.33 -6.90
N ILE A 351 10.83 14.45 -6.81
CA ILE A 351 11.68 14.18 -5.63
C ILE A 351 12.27 15.46 -5.01
N SER A 352 12.54 16.52 -5.77
CA SER A 352 12.99 17.81 -5.22
C SER A 352 12.01 18.39 -4.19
N SER A 353 10.70 18.25 -4.44
CA SER A 353 9.64 18.68 -3.53
C SER A 353 9.60 17.80 -2.26
N ILE A 354 9.94 16.51 -2.40
CA ILE A 354 10.10 15.58 -1.27
C ILE A 354 11.36 15.92 -0.47
N LYS A 355 12.48 16.26 -1.14
CA LYS A 355 13.74 16.69 -0.51
C LYS A 355 13.54 17.92 0.37
N THR A 356 12.78 18.94 -0.05
CA THR A 356 12.50 20.10 0.82
C THR A 356 11.74 19.73 2.09
N SER A 357 10.85 18.73 2.02
CA SER A 357 10.16 18.19 3.21
C SER A 357 11.02 17.25 4.07
N LEU A 358 12.06 16.63 3.47
CA LEU A 358 13.06 15.83 4.18
C LEU A 358 14.23 16.66 4.71
N LEU A 359 14.43 17.89 4.22
CA LEU A 359 15.52 18.81 4.60
C LEU A 359 15.06 19.90 5.59
N THR A 360 13.77 19.96 5.89
CA THR A 360 13.24 20.67 7.07
C THR A 360 13.38 19.83 8.36
N ARG A 361 14.27 18.83 8.32
CA ARG A 361 14.64 17.94 9.43
C ARG A 361 15.53 18.63 10.44
#